data_AF-A0AA89C3A6-F1
#
_entry.id   AF-A0AA89C3A6-F1
#
_cell.length_a   1.000
_cell.length_b   1.000
_cell.length_c   1.000
_cell.angle_alpha   90.00
_cell.angle_beta   90.00
_cell.angle_gamma   90.00
#
_symmetry.space_group_name_H-M   'P 1'
#
loop_
_entity.id
_entity.type
_entity.pdbx_description
1 polymer ?
#
loop_
_entity_poly.entity_id
_entity_poly.type
_entity_poly.pdbx_seq_one_letter_code
_entity_poly.pdbx_strand_id
1 'polypeptide(L)'
;MHLSRLFIVYVDHNERNIILEDPDQELGDLRRTTVQAAIKMGAIVFVVYTHDRGSENLKEGQLYNERLASITKHTVLSPLNEKHRVLSINKDFMAHQRTHLQKEICNVLDKKNK
;
A
#
# COMPACT_ATOMS: atom_id res chain seq x y z
N MET A 1 -3.22 -7.37 24.71
CA MET A 1 -3.83 -7.90 23.47
C MET A 1 -3.59 -6.91 22.33
N HIS A 2 -2.63 -7.17 21.44
CA HIS A 2 -2.52 -6.43 20.18
C HIS A 2 -3.42 -7.13 19.15
N LEU A 3 -4.56 -6.51 18.81
CA LEU A 3 -5.37 -6.97 17.68
C LEU A 3 -4.60 -6.66 16.40
N SER A 4 -3.90 -7.63 15.81
CA SER A 4 -3.30 -7.42 14.48
C SER A 4 -4.44 -7.27 13.46
N ARG A 5 -4.67 -6.03 13.02
CA ARG A 5 -5.64 -5.69 11.97
C ARG A 5 -4.87 -5.52 10.66
N LEU A 6 -5.33 -6.19 9.61
CA LEU A 6 -4.78 -6.06 8.26
C LEU A 6 -5.70 -5.12 7.48
N PHE A 7 -5.12 -4.11 6.84
CA PHE A 7 -5.81 -3.23 5.90
C PHE A 7 -5.11 -3.32 4.55
N ILE A 8 -5.90 -3.50 3.49
CA ILE A 8 -5.45 -3.38 2.10
C ILE A 8 -6.24 -2.23 1.49
N VAL A 9 -5.54 -1.15 1.18
CA VAL A 9 -6.12 0.10 0.69
C VAL A 9 -5.87 0.20 -0.80
N TYR A 10 -6.93 0.13 -1.59
CA TYR A 10 -6.87 0.30 -3.04
C TYR A 10 -7.02 1.79 -3.39
N VAL A 11 -6.11 2.29 -4.22
CA VAL A 11 -6.04 3.68 -4.68
C VAL A 11 -6.07 3.68 -6.20
N ASP A 12 -7.08 4.27 -6.80
CA ASP A 12 -7.06 4.44 -8.25
C ASP A 12 -5.98 5.45 -8.66
N HIS A 13 -5.02 5.02 -9.48
CA HIS A 13 -3.96 5.89 -9.98
C HIS A 13 -4.49 7.06 -10.83
N ASN A 14 -5.60 6.87 -11.53
CA ASN A 14 -6.19 7.88 -12.43
C ASN A 14 -7.07 8.88 -11.70
N GLU A 15 -7.61 8.49 -10.53
CA GLU A 15 -8.22 9.45 -9.62
C GLU A 15 -7.11 10.25 -8.95
N ARG A 16 -6.79 11.41 -9.53
CA ARG A 16 -5.77 12.37 -9.05
C ARG A 16 -5.94 12.82 -7.58
N ASN A 17 -6.99 12.37 -6.90
CA ASN A 17 -7.19 12.47 -5.46
C ASN A 17 -6.53 11.27 -4.77
N ILE A 18 -5.23 11.15 -4.98
CA ILE A 18 -4.41 10.15 -4.34
C ILE A 18 -4.57 10.39 -2.85
N ILE A 19 -4.92 9.33 -2.12
CA ILE A 19 -5.29 9.26 -0.69
C ILE A 19 -4.29 9.97 0.24
N LEU A 20 -3.21 10.53 -0.29
CA LEU A 20 -2.03 11.01 0.39
C LEU A 20 -1.35 12.20 -0.29
N GLU A 21 -1.76 12.69 -1.47
CA GLU A 21 -0.89 13.63 -2.23
C GLU A 21 -1.23 15.11 -2.16
N ASP A 22 -2.39 15.52 -1.63
CA ASP A 22 -2.68 16.94 -1.48
C ASP A 22 -2.99 17.29 -0.01
N PRO A 23 -2.04 17.89 0.74
CA PRO A 23 -2.29 18.37 2.09
C PRO A 23 -3.27 19.56 2.14
N ASP A 24 -3.59 20.19 1.01
CA ASP A 24 -4.45 21.37 0.93
C ASP A 24 -5.88 21.06 0.46
N GLN A 25 -6.24 19.78 0.22
CA GLN A 25 -7.61 19.36 -0.08
C GLN A 25 -8.29 18.64 1.10
N GLU A 26 -9.36 19.24 1.62
CA GLU A 26 -10.20 18.73 2.73
C GLU A 26 -10.70 17.28 2.53
N LEU A 27 -10.85 16.80 1.29
CA LEU A 27 -11.28 15.42 0.99
C LEU A 27 -10.14 14.39 1.04
N GLY A 28 -8.89 14.82 0.83
CA GLY A 28 -7.69 14.00 1.00
C GLY A 28 -7.41 13.67 2.46
N ASP A 29 -7.89 14.52 3.38
CA ASP A 29 -7.65 14.39 4.82
C ASP A 29 -8.31 13.18 5.44
N LEU A 30 -9.57 12.84 5.10
CA LEU A 30 -10.23 11.69 5.75
C LEU A 30 -9.57 10.36 5.37
N ARG A 31 -9.21 10.18 4.10
CA ARG A 31 -8.58 8.94 3.62
C ARG A 31 -7.16 8.81 4.20
N ARG A 32 -6.37 9.88 4.16
CA ARG A 32 -5.05 9.97 4.80
C ARG A 32 -5.13 9.69 6.30
N THR A 33 -6.05 10.38 6.99
CA THR A 33 -6.26 10.24 8.44
C THR A 33 -6.66 8.82 8.80
N THR A 34 -7.49 8.17 7.99
CA THR A 34 -7.87 6.77 8.21
C THR A 34 -6.66 5.84 8.11
N VAL A 35 -5.84 5.98 7.07
CA VAL A 35 -4.60 5.20 6.90
C VAL A 35 -3.63 5.46 8.05
N GLN A 36 -3.41 6.73 8.41
CA GLN A 36 -2.53 7.11 9.51
C GLN A 36 -3.04 6.61 10.86
N ALA A 37 -4.35 6.66 11.11
CA ALA A 37 -4.96 6.13 12.33
C ALA A 37 -4.77 4.61 12.41
N ALA A 38 -5.00 3.88 11.32
CA ALA A 38 -4.76 2.44 11.27
C ALA A 38 -3.29 2.11 11.60
N ILE A 39 -2.33 2.83 11.00
CA ILE A 39 -0.90 2.67 11.29
C ILE A 39 -0.60 2.95 12.77
N LYS A 40 -1.11 4.06 13.33
CA LYS A 40 -0.93 4.44 14.75
C LYS A 40 -1.51 3.41 15.71
N MET A 41 -2.58 2.72 15.32
CA MET A 41 -3.19 1.63 16.09
C MET A 41 -2.42 0.30 15.98
N GLY A 42 -1.28 0.27 15.29
CA GLY A 42 -0.47 -0.93 15.12
C GLY A 42 -1.00 -1.88 14.03
N ALA A 43 -1.88 -1.41 13.15
CA ALA A 43 -2.35 -2.21 12.04
C ALA A 43 -1.26 -2.40 10.98
N ILE A 44 -1.34 -3.51 10.24
CA ILE A 44 -0.52 -3.76 9.07
C ILE A 44 -1.29 -3.27 7.86
N VAL A 45 -0.77 -2.22 7.23
CA VAL A 45 -1.43 -1.53 6.12
C VAL A 45 -0.64 -1.78 4.84
N PHE A 46 -1.32 -2.25 3.80
CA PHE A 46 -0.86 -2.28 2.42
C PHE A 46 -1.58 -1.22 1.61
N VAL A 47 -0.85 -0.54 0.72
CA VAL A 47 -1.41 0.40 -0.25
C VAL A 47 -1.19 -0.15 -1.64
N VAL A 48 -2.25 -0.24 -2.44
CA VAL A 48 -2.24 -0.80 -3.78
C VAL A 48 -2.76 0.25 -4.75
N TYR A 49 -1.88 0.79 -5.59
CA TYR A 49 -2.29 1.64 -6.71
C TYR A 49 -2.87 0.77 -7.82
N THR A 50 -4.13 1.01 -8.22
CA THR A 50 -4.81 0.29 -9.30
C THR A 50 -4.84 1.11 -10.57
N HIS A 51 -5.07 0.45 -11.71
CA HIS A 51 -5.14 1.08 -13.03
C HIS A 51 -3.86 1.83 -13.47
N ASP A 52 -2.71 1.53 -12.85
CA ASP A 52 -1.42 2.02 -13.33
C ASP A 52 -0.92 1.17 -14.50
N ARG A 53 -1.02 1.71 -15.72
CA ARG A 53 -0.53 1.04 -16.94
C ARG A 53 0.97 0.74 -16.88
N GLY A 54 1.77 1.53 -16.17
CA GLY A 54 3.20 1.26 -16.01
C GLY A 54 3.49 0.01 -15.16
N SER A 55 2.47 -0.53 -14.48
CA SER A 55 2.53 -1.78 -13.72
C SER A 55 2.14 -3.02 -14.52
N GLU A 56 1.88 -2.92 -15.82
CA GLU A 56 1.50 -4.09 -16.65
C GLU A 56 2.66 -5.07 -16.85
N ASN A 57 3.91 -4.59 -16.79
CA ASN A 57 5.13 -5.38 -17.03
C ASN A 57 6.21 -5.12 -15.96
N LEU A 58 5.83 -5.17 -14.68
CA LEU A 58 6.78 -5.10 -13.57
C LEU A 58 7.79 -6.25 -13.67
N LYS A 59 9.07 -5.93 -13.42
CA LYS A 59 10.13 -6.93 -13.38
C LYS A 59 9.96 -7.82 -12.15
N GLU A 60 10.56 -9.01 -12.20
CA GLU A 60 10.57 -9.90 -11.04
C GLU A 60 11.13 -9.20 -9.80
N GLY A 61 10.41 -9.32 -8.68
CA GLY A 61 10.74 -8.67 -7.41
C GLY A 61 10.28 -7.21 -7.28
N GLN A 62 9.88 -6.54 -8.37
CA GLN A 62 9.32 -5.19 -8.28
C GLN A 62 7.88 -5.23 -7.79
N LEU A 63 7.60 -4.57 -6.66
CA LEU A 63 6.23 -4.53 -6.12
C LEU A 63 5.38 -3.40 -6.71
N TYR A 64 6.02 -2.37 -7.25
CA TYR A 64 5.35 -1.22 -7.83
C TYR A 64 6.17 -0.64 -9.00
N ASN A 65 5.53 0.21 -9.80
CA ASN A 65 6.12 0.94 -10.91
C ASN A 65 6.99 2.09 -10.38
N GLU A 66 8.30 2.02 -10.61
CA GLU A 66 9.30 2.99 -10.12
C GLU A 66 9.05 4.43 -10.61
N ARG A 67 8.23 4.63 -11.65
CA ARG A 67 7.82 5.99 -12.09
C ARG A 67 6.90 6.70 -11.10
N LEU A 68 6.31 5.97 -10.14
CA LEU A 68 5.53 6.51 -9.03
C LEU A 68 6.45 7.12 -7.95
N ALA A 69 7.16 8.18 -8.32
CA ALA A 69 8.19 8.81 -7.48
C ALA A 69 7.67 9.38 -6.15
N SER A 70 6.36 9.59 -6.01
CA SER A 70 5.74 10.00 -4.75
C SER A 70 5.84 8.93 -3.67
N ILE A 71 5.91 7.64 -4.05
CA ILE A 71 6.01 6.52 -3.10
C ILE A 71 7.25 6.65 -2.20
N THR A 72 8.38 7.11 -2.74
CA THR A 72 9.64 7.23 -1.98
C THR A 72 9.76 8.55 -1.23
N LYS A 73 9.00 9.58 -1.62
CA LYS A 73 9.10 10.94 -1.06
C LYS A 73 8.01 11.26 -0.05
N HIS A 74 6.83 10.64 -0.17
CA HIS A 74 5.66 11.01 0.62
C HIS A 74 5.75 10.47 2.06
N THR A 75 5.35 11.30 3.04
CA THR A 75 5.55 11.01 4.48
C THR A 75 4.83 9.77 4.99
N VAL A 76 3.77 9.32 4.30
CA VAL A 76 3.03 8.09 4.64
C VAL A 76 3.46 6.91 3.76
N LEU A 77 3.75 7.14 2.48
CA LEU A 77 4.07 6.06 1.55
C LEU A 77 5.49 5.56 1.74
N SER A 78 6.44 6.46 2.00
CA SER A 78 7.85 6.10 2.11
C SER A 78 8.10 5.10 3.25
N PRO A 79 7.57 5.30 4.48
CA PRO A 79 7.69 4.32 5.56
C PRO A 79 6.95 2.98 5.29
N LEU A 80 5.88 3.00 4.49
CA LEU A 80 5.21 1.77 4.07
C LEU A 80 6.02 1.03 3.01
N ASN A 81 6.66 1.77 2.11
CA ASN A 81 7.51 1.24 1.05
C ASN A 81 8.78 0.61 1.61
N GLU A 82 9.41 1.22 2.61
CA GLU A 82 10.55 0.63 3.36
C GLU A 82 10.20 -0.73 3.98
N LYS A 83 8.90 -0.97 4.26
CA LYS A 83 8.39 -2.24 4.78
C LYS A 83 7.86 -3.16 3.68
N HIS A 84 8.07 -2.83 2.41
CA HIS A 84 7.55 -3.54 1.24
C HIS A 84 6.01 -3.65 1.21
N ARG A 85 5.31 -2.59 1.63
CA ARG A 85 3.83 -2.58 1.74
C ARG A 85 3.12 -1.66 0.75
N VAL A 86 3.84 -1.15 -0.24
CA VAL A 86 3.27 -0.39 -1.35
C VAL A 86 3.40 -1.20 -2.62
N LEU A 87 2.29 -1.36 -3.33
CA LEU A 87 2.18 -2.10 -4.58
C LEU A 87 1.50 -1.23 -5.63
N SER A 88 1.73 -1.55 -6.90
CA SER A 88 0.91 -1.02 -7.99
C SER A 88 0.59 -2.11 -9.01
N ILE A 89 -0.62 -2.05 -9.56
CA ILE A 89 -1.17 -3.00 -10.53
C ILE A 89 -1.89 -2.23 -11.64
N ASN A 90 -1.94 -2.83 -12.84
CA ASN A 90 -2.84 -2.36 -13.89
C ASN A 90 -4.24 -2.96 -13.68
N LYS A 91 -4.36 -4.29 -13.79
CA LYS A 91 -5.62 -5.04 -13.60
C LYS A 91 -5.53 -6.05 -12.47
N ASP A 92 -4.48 -6.86 -12.50
CA ASP A 92 -4.27 -7.96 -11.58
C ASP A 92 -2.88 -7.88 -10.94
N PHE A 93 -2.75 -8.47 -9.76
CA PHE A 93 -1.44 -8.71 -9.17
C PHE A 93 -0.66 -9.72 -10.01
N MET A 94 0.63 -9.46 -10.19
CA MET A 94 1.56 -10.44 -10.76
C MET A 94 1.86 -11.58 -9.79
N ALA A 95 2.39 -12.69 -10.32
CA ALA A 95 2.71 -13.87 -9.51
C ALA A 95 3.62 -13.54 -8.30
N HIS A 96 4.68 -12.77 -8.51
CA HIS A 96 5.59 -12.38 -7.43
C HIS A 96 4.93 -11.46 -6.40
N GLN A 97 4.03 -10.56 -6.81
CA GLN A 97 3.26 -9.72 -5.88
C GLN A 97 2.30 -10.56 -5.03
N ARG A 98 1.63 -11.57 -5.63
CA ARG A 98 0.77 -12.51 -4.89
C ARG A 98 1.56 -13.31 -3.87
N THR A 99 2.70 -13.86 -4.26
CA THR A 99 3.59 -14.61 -3.36
C THR A 99 4.05 -13.72 -2.19
N HIS A 100 4.41 -12.47 -2.47
CA HIS A 100 4.78 -11.49 -1.45
C HIS A 100 3.63 -11.22 -0.47
N LEU A 101 2.44 -10.89 -0.98
CA LEU A 101 1.26 -10.64 -0.14
C LEU A 101 0.89 -11.86 0.70
N GLN A 102 0.90 -13.06 0.12
CA GLN A 102 0.60 -14.30 0.83
C GLN A 102 1.59 -14.51 1.99
N LYS A 103 2.89 -14.36 1.73
CA LYS A 103 3.93 -14.50 2.76
C LYS A 103 3.72 -13.50 3.89
N GLU A 104 3.49 -12.23 3.57
CA GLU A 104 3.29 -11.21 4.59
C GLU A 104 2.02 -11.44 5.40
N ILE A 105 0.90 -11.77 4.76
CA ILE A 105 -0.36 -12.04 5.43
C ILE A 105 -0.25 -13.27 6.34
N CYS A 106 0.36 -14.37 5.89
CA CYS A 106 0.64 -15.53 6.73
C CYS A 106 1.49 -15.16 7.95
N ASN A 107 2.56 -14.38 7.77
CA ASN A 107 3.37 -13.89 8.89
C ASN A 107 2.57 -13.08 9.91
N VAL A 108 1.58 -12.29 9.47
CA VAL A 108 0.67 -11.56 10.37
C VAL A 108 -0.22 -12.50 11.17
N LEU A 109 -0.77 -13.51 10.51
CA LEU A 109 -1.70 -14.46 11.11
C LEU A 109 -0.99 -15.42 12.08
N ASP A 110 0.19 -15.91 11.73
CA ASP A 110 0.97 -16.84 12.57
C ASP A 110 1.48 -16.18 13.85
N LYS A 111 1.80 -14.88 13.81
CA LYS A 111 2.15 -14.09 15.00
C LYS A 111 1.00 -13.94 16.00
N LYS A 112 -0.25 -14.27 15.63
CA LYS A 112 -1.37 -14.32 16.59
C LYS A 112 -1.47 -15.65 17.33
N ASN A 113 -0.81 -16.71 16.83
CA ASN A 113 -0.89 -18.06 17.37
C ASN A 113 0.31 -18.42 18.28
N LYS A 114 1.19 -17.46 18.56
CA LYS A 114 2.26 -17.53 19.55
C LYS A 114 2.00 -16.53 20.67
#